data_AF-A0A2E2B741-F1
#
_entry.id   AF-A0A2E2B741-F1
#
_cell.length_a   1.000
_cell.length_b   1.000
_cell.length_c   1.000
_cell.angle_alpha   90.00
_cell.angle_beta   90.00
_cell.angle_gamma   90.00
#
_symmetry.space_group_name_H-M   'P 1'
#
loop_
_entity.id
_entity.type
_entity.pdbx_description
1 polymer ?
#
loop_
_entity_poly.entity_id
_entity_poly.type
_entity_poly.pdbx_seq_one_letter_code
_entity_poly.pdbx_strand_id
1 'polypeptide(L)'
;MPINRLLIMFLTLTLCITAVYAQDEPQPANEPIAKPDTRAMHPAAAKSDEAAAKDIKPKLDLKEPVADELKLITSVVQVMDRRSSIQSILNQCMVELLFIGKPLELVIGVDRVELTQAVDDKGNDLINKKSQTNRNIGQDDLLSSASGQSSHAAGMTIKLKNPPRDASQIQSIKGIAHFILKSVEGKDYVHLTHFMKETGKPIPADALTNRKVQIVYLPPQWIKDWAAKKNTEKTSIIPDAEMSGLLPLIEGISKQSGNVTLIPLLIQDPDKQIARVQITSKAGPLRQIQFDHVTVYVSLQGEPENATLQVNLKSDDNTLSLPFEIGDIPLP
;
A
#
# COMPACT_ATOMS: atom_id res chain seq x y z
N MET A 1 3.72 -7.80 -36.34
CA MET A 1 2.35 -7.62 -35.79
C MET A 1 2.36 -6.41 -34.86
N PRO A 2 1.55 -5.37 -35.08
CA PRO A 2 1.70 -4.11 -34.35
C PRO A 2 0.96 -4.12 -33.00
N ILE A 3 1.63 -3.55 -32.00
CA ILE A 3 1.32 -3.47 -30.56
C ILE A 3 0.09 -2.58 -30.23
N ASN A 4 -0.52 -1.94 -31.23
CA ASN A 4 -1.55 -0.90 -31.04
C ASN A 4 -2.96 -1.42 -30.65
N ARG A 5 -3.18 -2.72 -30.46
CA ARG A 5 -4.52 -3.26 -30.14
C ARG A 5 -4.76 -3.59 -28.67
N LEU A 6 -3.74 -3.60 -27.82
CA LEU A 6 -3.92 -3.98 -26.41
C LEU A 6 -4.42 -2.82 -25.52
N LEU A 7 -4.25 -1.56 -25.95
CA LEU A 7 -4.60 -0.39 -25.13
C LEU A 7 -6.08 0.01 -25.22
N ILE A 8 -6.84 -0.50 -26.20
CA ILE A 8 -8.24 -0.10 -26.42
C ILE A 8 -9.23 -0.95 -25.59
N MET A 9 -8.83 -2.15 -25.14
CA MET A 9 -9.74 -3.03 -24.37
C MET A 9 -9.89 -2.69 -22.89
N PHE A 10 -9.02 -1.85 -22.31
CA PHE A 10 -9.13 -1.46 -20.89
C PHE A 10 -9.99 -0.21 -20.64
N LEU A 11 -10.47 0.47 -21.69
CA LEU A 11 -11.19 1.75 -21.54
C LEU A 11 -12.71 1.66 -21.73
N THR A 12 -13.27 0.49 -22.03
CA THR A 12 -14.72 0.33 -22.32
C THR A 12 -15.52 -0.36 -21.21
N LEU A 13 -14.93 -0.65 -20.04
CA LEU A 13 -15.60 -1.38 -18.97
C LEU A 13 -15.82 -0.54 -17.70
N THR A 14 -16.43 0.64 -17.81
CA THR A 14 -17.09 1.31 -16.65
C THR A 14 -18.03 2.44 -17.11
N LEU A 15 -19.13 2.10 -17.77
CA LEU A 15 -20.21 3.07 -18.04
C LEU A 15 -21.57 2.37 -18.12
N CYS A 16 -21.93 1.66 -17.06
CA CYS A 16 -23.30 1.23 -16.78
C CYS A 16 -23.52 1.31 -15.26
N ILE A 17 -23.74 2.51 -14.73
CA ILE A 17 -24.52 2.67 -13.50
C ILE A 17 -25.76 3.46 -13.87
N THR A 18 -26.87 2.74 -13.80
CA THR A 18 -28.24 3.16 -13.99
C THR A 18 -28.59 4.34 -13.08
N ALA A 19 -29.10 5.40 -13.70
CA ALA A 19 -29.86 6.43 -13.02
C ALA A 19 -31.16 5.80 -12.48
N VAL A 20 -31.32 5.77 -11.15
CA VAL A 20 -32.63 5.64 -10.52
C VAL A 20 -32.90 6.96 -9.82
N TYR A 21 -33.77 7.74 -10.44
CA TYR A 21 -34.44 8.89 -9.86
C TYR A 21 -35.33 8.41 -8.70
N ALA A 22 -35.14 8.97 -7.51
CA ALA A 22 -36.19 9.06 -6.51
C ALA A 22 -36.34 10.55 -6.16
N GLN A 23 -37.47 11.11 -6.60
CA GLN A 23 -37.99 12.38 -6.12
C GLN A 23 -38.36 12.21 -4.65
N ASP A 24 -37.85 13.09 -3.79
CA ASP A 24 -38.54 13.40 -2.54
C ASP A 24 -38.75 14.92 -2.48
N GLU A 25 -40.00 15.27 -2.20
CA GLU A 25 -40.54 16.62 -2.14
C GLU A 25 -39.95 17.44 -0.98
N PRO A 26 -39.97 18.78 -1.09
CA PRO A 26 -39.49 19.66 -0.03
C PRO A 26 -40.59 19.83 1.04
N GLN A 27 -40.26 19.53 2.30
CA GLN A 27 -41.07 19.99 3.44
C GLN A 27 -40.45 21.24 4.10
N PRO A 28 -41.31 22.16 4.60
CA PRO A 28 -40.95 23.55 4.87
C PRO A 28 -40.37 23.78 6.27
N ALA A 29 -39.80 24.98 6.40
CA ALA A 29 -39.21 25.61 7.56
C ALA A 29 -40.03 25.50 8.84
N ASN A 30 -39.33 25.28 9.97
CA ASN A 30 -39.79 25.65 11.29
C ASN A 30 -38.71 26.40 12.08
N GLU A 31 -39.22 27.30 12.90
CA GLU A 31 -38.66 28.48 13.56
C GLU A 31 -37.50 28.30 14.55
N PRO A 32 -36.82 29.41 14.92
CA PRO A 32 -35.69 29.39 15.84
C PRO A 32 -36.16 29.26 17.29
N ILE A 33 -35.69 28.22 17.99
CA ILE A 33 -35.84 28.10 19.44
C ILE A 33 -34.66 28.77 20.15
N ALA A 34 -35.04 29.59 21.12
CA ALA A 34 -34.24 30.51 21.89
C ALA A 34 -33.12 29.86 22.73
N LYS A 35 -32.08 30.68 22.96
CA LYS A 35 -31.02 30.49 23.95
C LYS A 35 -31.61 30.27 25.35
N PRO A 36 -30.98 29.41 26.17
CA PRO A 36 -30.99 29.62 27.61
C PRO A 36 -29.63 30.03 28.16
N ASP A 37 -29.75 30.85 29.19
CA ASP A 37 -28.78 31.65 29.91
C ASP A 37 -27.54 30.95 30.44
N THR A 38 -26.44 31.69 30.31
CA THR A 38 -25.28 31.75 31.20
C THR A 38 -25.71 31.69 32.67
N ARG A 39 -25.29 30.66 33.42
CA ARG A 39 -25.31 30.71 34.88
C ARG A 39 -23.94 30.37 35.45
N ALA A 40 -23.55 31.25 36.36
CA ALA A 40 -22.23 31.44 36.90
C ALA A 40 -21.69 30.26 37.72
N MET A 41 -20.36 30.14 37.67
CA MET A 41 -19.50 29.45 38.61
C MET A 41 -19.83 29.80 40.07
N HIS A 42 -19.89 28.78 40.92
CA HIS A 42 -19.37 28.86 42.29
C HIS A 42 -18.76 27.51 42.68
N PRO A 43 -17.52 27.46 43.21
CA PRO A 43 -16.90 26.23 43.67
C PRO A 43 -17.42 25.89 45.07
N ALA A 44 -17.99 24.69 45.23
CA ALA A 44 -18.31 24.14 46.53
C ALA A 44 -17.15 23.24 47.02
N ALA A 45 -16.78 23.49 48.27
CA ALA A 45 -15.61 22.96 48.95
C ALA A 45 -15.56 21.43 49.02
N ALA A 46 -14.34 20.92 48.82
CA ALA A 46 -13.95 19.57 49.17
C ALA A 46 -14.07 19.33 50.67
N LYS A 47 -14.74 18.24 51.05
CA LYS A 47 -14.53 17.56 52.34
C LYS A 47 -14.00 16.16 52.05
N SER A 48 -12.81 15.94 52.56
CA SER A 48 -12.09 14.68 52.70
C SER A 48 -12.82 13.78 53.70
N ASP A 49 -13.31 12.63 53.25
CA ASP A 49 -13.61 11.51 54.13
C ASP A 49 -12.67 10.34 53.78
N GLU A 50 -11.74 10.15 54.70
CA GLU A 50 -10.77 9.09 54.83
C GLU A 50 -11.48 7.81 55.27
N ALA A 51 -11.72 6.89 54.34
CA ALA A 51 -12.34 5.60 54.63
C ALA A 51 -11.45 4.43 54.14
N ALA A 52 -10.71 3.88 55.10
CA ALA A 52 -10.38 2.46 55.26
C ALA A 52 -10.05 1.65 53.98
N ALA A 53 -8.77 1.64 53.62
CA ALA A 53 -8.19 0.61 52.77
C ALA A 53 -8.21 -0.74 53.51
N LYS A 54 -9.18 -1.60 53.17
CA LYS A 54 -9.08 -3.04 53.43
C LYS A 54 -8.44 -3.71 52.22
N ASP A 55 -7.25 -4.24 52.45
CA ASP A 55 -6.54 -5.19 51.60
C ASP A 55 -7.47 -6.33 51.17
N ILE A 56 -7.96 -6.25 49.94
CA ILE A 56 -8.40 -7.40 49.17
C ILE A 56 -7.46 -7.42 47.97
N LYS A 57 -6.43 -8.27 48.01
CA LYS A 57 -5.66 -8.64 46.83
C LYS A 57 -6.54 -9.60 46.01
N PRO A 58 -7.16 -9.19 44.89
CA PRO A 58 -7.66 -10.17 43.95
C PRO A 58 -6.44 -10.90 43.38
N LYS A 59 -6.34 -12.19 43.69
CA LYS A 59 -5.40 -13.10 43.04
C LYS A 59 -5.92 -13.27 41.61
N LEU A 60 -5.49 -12.36 40.73
CA LEU A 60 -5.76 -12.41 39.30
C LEU A 60 -4.93 -13.57 38.74
N ASP A 61 -5.54 -14.75 38.65
CA ASP A 61 -5.01 -15.86 37.87
C ASP A 61 -4.98 -15.44 36.40
N LEU A 62 -3.88 -14.80 35.99
CA LEU A 62 -3.49 -14.57 34.60
C LEU A 62 -3.07 -15.92 33.98
N LYS A 63 -4.03 -16.82 33.78
CA LYS A 63 -3.85 -17.97 32.90
C LYS A 63 -4.04 -17.52 31.46
N GLU A 64 -2.91 -17.35 30.79
CA GLU A 64 -2.68 -17.41 29.33
C GLU A 64 -3.90 -17.20 28.40
N PRO A 65 -4.09 -15.97 27.89
CA PRO A 65 -4.84 -15.76 26.64
C PRO A 65 -3.96 -15.31 25.46
N VAL A 66 -2.63 -15.22 25.62
CA VAL A 66 -1.78 -14.48 24.66
C VAL A 66 -1.48 -15.27 23.36
N ALA A 67 -1.49 -16.61 23.41
CA ALA A 67 -1.08 -17.41 22.25
C ALA A 67 -2.12 -17.43 21.10
N ASP A 68 -3.42 -17.41 21.42
CA ASP A 68 -4.48 -17.48 20.41
C ASP A 68 -4.69 -16.15 19.66
N GLU A 69 -4.27 -15.01 20.23
CA GLU A 69 -4.41 -13.70 19.57
C GLU A 69 -3.44 -13.47 18.42
N LEU A 70 -2.33 -14.22 18.33
CA LEU A 70 -1.30 -14.08 17.31
C LEU A 70 -1.46 -15.05 16.14
N LYS A 71 -2.58 -15.76 16.05
CA LYS A 71 -2.79 -16.75 14.99
C LYS A 71 -2.99 -16.08 13.62
N LEU A 72 -2.07 -16.39 12.71
CA LEU A 72 -2.12 -15.99 11.31
C LEU A 72 -2.82 -17.08 10.48
N ILE A 73 -3.91 -16.73 9.81
CA ILE A 73 -4.53 -17.58 8.80
C ILE A 73 -3.87 -17.24 7.47
N THR A 74 -3.46 -18.25 6.70
CA THR A 74 -2.90 -18.07 5.37
C THR A 74 -3.79 -18.77 4.35
N SER A 75 -4.07 -18.12 3.23
CA SER A 75 -4.78 -18.70 2.09
C SER A 75 -4.02 -18.43 0.79
N VAL A 76 -4.27 -19.27 -0.21
CA VAL A 76 -3.76 -19.05 -1.57
C VAL A 76 -4.86 -18.37 -2.38
N VAL A 77 -4.53 -17.24 -3.00
CA VAL A 77 -5.43 -16.52 -3.92
C VAL A 77 -5.27 -17.07 -5.33
N GLN A 78 -4.04 -17.21 -5.79
CA GLN A 78 -3.72 -17.64 -7.13
C GLN A 78 -2.41 -18.43 -7.18
N VAL A 79 -2.37 -19.44 -8.04
CA VAL A 79 -1.14 -20.13 -8.43
C VAL A 79 -0.91 -19.88 -9.92
N MET A 80 0.23 -19.28 -10.25
CA MET A 80 0.68 -19.11 -11.62
C MET A 80 1.81 -20.09 -11.91
N ASP A 81 1.50 -21.10 -12.71
CA ASP A 81 2.45 -22.12 -13.12
C ASP A 81 2.82 -21.95 -14.60
N ARG A 82 4.13 -21.89 -14.89
CA ARG A 82 4.65 -21.72 -16.25
C ARG A 82 5.51 -22.90 -16.72
N ARG A 83 5.29 -24.11 -16.20
CA ARG A 83 5.98 -25.36 -16.61
C ARG A 83 5.94 -25.63 -18.13
N SER A 84 5.00 -25.04 -18.87
CA SER A 84 4.76 -25.29 -20.30
C SER A 84 5.40 -24.29 -21.28
N SER A 85 5.94 -23.15 -20.84
CA SER A 85 6.51 -22.15 -21.78
C SER A 85 7.99 -22.43 -22.11
N ILE A 86 8.24 -23.11 -23.23
CA ILE A 86 9.56 -23.63 -23.66
C ILE A 86 10.65 -22.55 -23.87
N GLN A 87 10.36 -21.25 -23.78
CA GLN A 87 11.32 -20.20 -24.16
C GLN A 87 11.39 -18.95 -23.25
N SER A 88 10.78 -18.95 -22.07
CA SER A 88 10.82 -17.75 -21.22
C SER A 88 11.81 -17.85 -20.07
N ILE A 89 12.59 -16.79 -19.90
CA ILE A 89 13.44 -16.49 -18.74
C ILE A 89 12.58 -16.35 -17.45
N LEU A 90 11.24 -16.41 -17.57
CA LEU A 90 10.22 -16.33 -16.53
C LEU A 90 9.61 -17.71 -16.17
N ASN A 91 10.38 -18.80 -16.30
CA ASN A 91 9.98 -20.15 -15.89
C ASN A 91 10.01 -20.28 -14.36
N GLN A 92 9.03 -19.68 -13.69
CA GLN A 92 8.87 -19.75 -12.23
C GLN A 92 7.41 -20.04 -11.86
N CYS A 93 7.23 -20.77 -10.77
CA CYS A 93 5.93 -20.96 -10.14
C CYS A 93 5.73 -19.80 -9.16
N MET A 94 4.66 -19.04 -9.33
CA MET A 94 4.32 -17.95 -8.43
C MET A 94 3.08 -18.32 -7.64
N VAL A 95 3.13 -18.14 -6.32
CA VAL A 95 2.00 -18.39 -5.42
C VAL A 95 1.65 -17.09 -4.74
N GLU A 96 0.42 -16.65 -4.92
CA GLU A 96 -0.10 -15.46 -4.29
C GLU A 96 -0.73 -15.84 -2.94
N LEU A 97 -0.10 -15.40 -1.86
CA LEU A 97 -0.51 -15.66 -0.49
C LEU A 97 -1.33 -14.48 0.05
N LEU A 98 -2.39 -14.78 0.77
CA LEU A 98 -3.17 -13.83 1.56
C LEU A 98 -3.08 -14.23 3.02
N PHE A 99 -2.56 -13.33 3.83
CA PHE A 99 -2.47 -13.46 5.28
C PHE A 99 -3.66 -12.73 5.90
N ILE A 100 -4.32 -13.37 6.87
CA ILE A 100 -5.50 -12.85 7.56
C ILE A 100 -5.33 -13.07 9.06
N GLY A 101 -5.56 -12.03 9.86
CA GLY A 101 -5.53 -12.17 11.31
C GLY A 101 -5.67 -10.85 12.06
N LYS A 102 -6.07 -10.92 13.33
CA LYS A 102 -6.16 -9.75 14.22
C LYS A 102 -4.86 -8.94 14.31
N PRO A 103 -3.65 -9.55 14.37
CA PRO A 103 -2.40 -8.80 14.41
C PRO A 103 -2.14 -7.92 13.18
N LEU A 104 -2.86 -8.16 12.08
CA LEU A 104 -2.69 -7.42 10.83
C LEU A 104 -3.49 -6.11 10.79
N GLU A 105 -4.24 -5.76 11.84
CA GLU A 105 -5.06 -4.53 11.88
C GLU A 105 -4.26 -3.24 11.62
N LEU A 106 -3.02 -3.21 12.11
CA LEU A 106 -2.12 -2.07 11.96
C LEU A 106 -1.11 -2.26 10.83
N VAL A 107 -1.19 -3.35 10.08
CA VAL A 107 -0.24 -3.67 9.01
C VAL A 107 -0.57 -2.85 7.78
N ILE A 108 0.44 -2.17 7.23
CA ILE A 108 0.32 -1.42 5.96
C ILE A 108 0.76 -2.24 4.75
N GLY A 109 1.42 -3.39 4.99
CA GLY A 109 1.81 -4.36 3.98
C GLY A 109 2.72 -5.44 4.55
N VAL A 110 2.96 -6.50 3.78
CA VAL A 110 4.05 -7.44 4.06
C VAL A 110 5.38 -6.69 3.82
N ASP A 111 6.53 -7.05 4.42
CA ASP A 111 7.90 -6.63 4.04
C ASP A 111 8.58 -7.70 3.18
N ARG A 112 8.59 -8.95 3.65
CA ARG A 112 9.16 -10.09 2.95
C ARG A 112 8.67 -11.38 3.57
N VAL A 113 8.92 -12.49 2.89
CA VAL A 113 8.63 -13.84 3.39
C VAL A 113 9.91 -14.65 3.30
N GLU A 114 10.33 -15.17 4.45
CA GLU A 114 11.46 -16.07 4.61
C GLU A 114 10.91 -17.50 4.65
N LEU A 115 10.96 -18.20 3.51
CA LEU A 115 10.50 -19.60 3.46
C LEU A 115 11.52 -20.50 4.10
N THR A 116 11.07 -21.33 5.03
CA THR A 116 11.84 -22.42 5.65
C THR A 116 11.57 -23.76 4.97
N GLN A 117 10.39 -23.91 4.35
CA GLN A 117 10.01 -25.12 3.60
C GLN A 117 9.11 -24.75 2.42
N ALA A 118 9.35 -25.35 1.26
CA ALA A 118 8.39 -25.40 0.15
C ALA A 118 8.61 -26.72 -0.60
N VAL A 119 7.67 -27.67 -0.49
CA VAL A 119 7.81 -29.02 -1.06
C VAL A 119 6.58 -29.41 -1.88
N ASP A 120 6.80 -30.09 -3.00
CA ASP A 120 5.71 -30.70 -3.79
C ASP A 120 5.32 -32.10 -3.26
N ASP A 121 4.26 -32.68 -3.85
CA ASP A 121 3.78 -34.04 -3.56
C ASP A 121 4.77 -35.16 -3.95
N LYS A 122 5.85 -34.82 -4.66
CA LYS A 122 6.95 -35.73 -5.01
C LYS A 122 8.15 -35.59 -4.08
N GLY A 123 8.11 -34.65 -3.12
CA GLY A 123 9.19 -34.38 -2.18
C GLY A 123 10.31 -33.47 -2.69
N ASN A 124 10.14 -32.79 -3.83
CA ASN A 124 11.14 -31.85 -4.34
C ASN A 124 11.08 -30.51 -3.61
N ASP A 125 12.25 -29.96 -3.29
CA ASP A 125 12.39 -28.62 -2.73
C ASP A 125 12.17 -27.53 -3.79
N LEU A 126 11.10 -26.77 -3.61
CA LEU A 126 10.68 -25.67 -4.47
C LEU A 126 11.27 -24.31 -4.06
N ILE A 127 12.05 -24.20 -2.98
CA ILE A 127 12.63 -22.93 -2.55
C ILE A 127 13.65 -22.43 -3.59
N ASN A 128 13.44 -21.23 -4.11
CA ASN A 128 14.42 -20.56 -4.96
C ASN A 128 15.23 -19.54 -4.15
N LYS A 129 16.41 -19.97 -3.67
CA LYS A 129 17.31 -19.14 -2.84
C LYS A 129 17.73 -17.81 -3.50
N LYS A 130 17.69 -17.72 -4.83
CA LYS A 130 18.07 -16.49 -5.57
C LYS A 130 16.94 -15.46 -5.65
N SER A 131 15.68 -15.87 -5.49
CA SER A 131 14.52 -14.98 -5.61
C SER A 131 13.96 -14.49 -4.28
N GLN A 132 14.36 -15.08 -3.15
CA GLN A 132 13.87 -14.66 -1.82
C GLN A 132 14.28 -13.25 -1.40
N THR A 133 15.33 -12.69 -2.00
CA THR A 133 15.91 -11.38 -1.63
C THR A 133 15.37 -10.20 -2.43
N ASN A 134 14.60 -10.42 -3.49
CA ASN A 134 14.22 -9.36 -4.41
C ASN A 134 12.76 -8.96 -4.25
N ARG A 135 12.56 -7.90 -3.45
CA ARG A 135 11.32 -7.14 -3.47
C ARG A 135 11.45 -5.90 -4.34
N ASN A 136 10.47 -5.68 -5.22
CA ASN A 136 10.23 -4.39 -5.83
C ASN A 136 9.02 -3.77 -5.11
N ILE A 137 9.23 -2.62 -4.48
CA ILE A 137 8.17 -1.79 -3.92
C ILE A 137 7.17 -1.50 -5.05
N GLY A 138 5.90 -1.89 -4.86
CA GLY A 138 4.80 -1.52 -5.75
C GLY A 138 4.55 -2.39 -6.98
N GLN A 139 5.30 -3.48 -7.22
CA GLN A 139 5.06 -4.35 -8.39
C GLN A 139 4.26 -5.63 -8.06
N ASP A 140 4.31 -6.08 -6.81
CA ASP A 140 3.59 -7.29 -6.36
C ASP A 140 2.26 -6.97 -5.64
N ASP A 141 1.77 -5.72 -5.77
CA ASP A 141 0.61 -5.16 -5.06
C ASP A 141 -0.71 -5.29 -5.85
N LEU A 142 -0.84 -6.38 -6.63
CA LEU A 142 -2.10 -6.71 -7.33
C LEU A 142 -3.27 -6.85 -6.34
N LEU A 143 -3.01 -7.17 -5.07
CA LEU A 143 -4.02 -7.28 -4.02
C LEU A 143 -4.24 -6.01 -3.20
N SER A 144 -3.23 -5.16 -3.02
CA SER A 144 -3.39 -3.94 -2.19
C SER A 144 -4.08 -2.79 -2.93
N SER A 145 -4.14 -2.86 -4.27
CA SER A 145 -4.85 -1.87 -5.11
C SER A 145 -6.33 -2.19 -5.35
N ALA A 146 -6.81 -3.36 -4.92
CA ALA A 146 -8.23 -3.67 -4.89
C ALA A 146 -8.86 -2.98 -3.67
N SER A 147 -9.63 -1.93 -3.93
CA SER A 147 -10.42 -1.13 -2.99
C SER A 147 -11.44 -1.97 -2.20
N GLY A 148 -10.96 -2.81 -1.28
CA GLY A 148 -11.80 -3.73 -0.51
C GLY A 148 -11.06 -4.73 0.39
N GLN A 149 -9.72 -4.67 0.50
CA GLN A 149 -9.04 -5.48 1.52
C GLN A 149 -9.51 -5.04 2.91
N SER A 150 -10.03 -6.00 3.67
CA SER A 150 -10.39 -5.77 5.07
C SER A 150 -9.15 -5.33 5.85
N SER A 151 -9.33 -4.52 6.88
CA SER A 151 -8.25 -4.03 7.76
C SER A 151 -7.36 -5.12 8.35
N HIS A 152 -7.73 -6.39 8.22
CA HIS A 152 -7.05 -7.53 8.84
C HIS A 152 -6.41 -8.47 7.82
N ALA A 153 -6.14 -8.01 6.59
CA ALA A 153 -5.56 -8.83 5.54
C ALA A 153 -4.39 -8.15 4.83
N ALA A 154 -3.37 -8.94 4.46
CA ALA A 154 -2.22 -8.48 3.68
C ALA A 154 -1.80 -9.57 2.69
N GLY A 155 -1.52 -9.19 1.44
CA GLY A 155 -1.15 -10.12 0.37
C GLY A 155 0.32 -10.05 -0.02
N MET A 156 0.89 -11.15 -0.52
CA MET A 156 2.18 -11.14 -1.21
C MET A 156 2.35 -12.34 -2.16
N THR A 157 2.97 -12.10 -3.31
CA THR A 157 3.38 -13.15 -4.23
C THR A 157 4.77 -13.68 -3.89
N ILE A 158 4.89 -14.99 -3.71
CA ILE A 158 6.17 -15.69 -3.57
C ILE A 158 6.56 -16.40 -4.87
N LYS A 159 7.86 -16.41 -5.17
CA LYS A 159 8.43 -17.05 -6.36
C LYS A 159 9.16 -18.32 -5.97
N LEU A 160 8.68 -19.45 -6.48
CA LEU A 160 9.20 -20.80 -6.26
C LEU A 160 9.88 -21.33 -7.53
N LYS A 161 10.70 -22.38 -7.37
CA LYS A 161 11.13 -23.21 -8.50
C LYS A 161 9.90 -23.85 -9.15
N ASN A 162 9.98 -24.14 -10.43
CA ASN A 162 8.95 -24.94 -11.08
C ASN A 162 8.94 -26.35 -10.49
N PRO A 163 7.78 -26.87 -10.06
CA PRO A 163 7.64 -28.28 -9.75
C PRO A 163 7.87 -29.14 -11.02
N PRO A 164 8.14 -30.45 -10.90
CA PRO A 164 8.22 -31.34 -12.05
C PRO A 164 6.82 -31.48 -12.70
N ARG A 165 6.77 -31.98 -13.94
CA ARG A 165 5.52 -32.02 -14.73
C ARG A 165 4.48 -33.00 -14.18
N ASP A 166 4.92 -33.99 -13.43
CA ASP A 166 4.10 -35.03 -12.81
C ASP A 166 3.70 -34.70 -11.37
N ALA A 167 4.16 -33.58 -10.81
CA ALA A 167 3.66 -33.06 -9.55
C ALA A 167 2.26 -32.47 -9.72
N SER A 168 1.36 -32.85 -8.81
CA SER A 168 -0.04 -32.45 -8.84
C SER A 168 -0.37 -31.29 -7.89
N GLN A 169 0.44 -31.12 -6.85
CA GLN A 169 0.22 -30.09 -5.83
C GLN A 169 1.52 -29.68 -5.13
N ILE A 170 1.52 -28.49 -4.54
CA ILE A 170 2.51 -28.09 -3.53
C ILE A 170 2.00 -28.61 -2.19
N GLN A 171 2.68 -29.60 -1.65
CA GLN A 171 2.28 -30.27 -0.42
C GLN A 171 2.38 -29.36 0.80
N SER A 172 3.43 -28.54 0.91
CA SER A 172 3.60 -27.62 2.05
C SER A 172 4.46 -26.43 1.70
N ILE A 173 4.08 -25.26 2.21
CA ILE A 173 4.84 -24.01 2.24
C ILE A 173 4.83 -23.51 3.68
N LYS A 174 6.02 -23.29 4.26
CA LYS A 174 6.21 -22.77 5.61
C LYS A 174 7.25 -21.66 5.63
N GLY A 175 7.10 -20.72 6.55
CA GLY A 175 8.07 -19.66 6.71
C GLY A 175 7.69 -18.63 7.77
N ILE A 176 8.39 -17.51 7.72
CA ILE A 176 8.12 -16.32 8.52
C ILE A 176 7.73 -15.20 7.56
N ALA A 177 6.55 -14.63 7.77
CA ALA A 177 6.12 -13.41 7.09
C ALA A 177 6.49 -12.22 7.98
N HIS A 178 7.28 -11.31 7.41
CA HIS A 178 7.59 -10.02 8.02
C HIS A 178 6.57 -9.02 7.49
N PHE A 179 5.96 -8.27 8.37
CA PHE A 179 4.95 -7.26 8.08
C PHE A 179 5.47 -5.90 8.52
N ILE A 180 5.00 -4.85 7.84
CA ILE A 180 5.29 -3.48 8.21
C ILE A 180 4.05 -2.90 8.86
N LEU A 181 4.23 -2.35 10.05
CA LEU A 181 3.20 -1.68 10.81
C LEU A 181 3.12 -0.21 10.42
N LYS A 182 1.92 0.36 10.51
CA LYS A 182 1.70 1.79 10.36
C LYS A 182 2.44 2.51 11.48
N SER A 183 3.42 3.34 11.13
CA SER A 183 3.97 4.31 12.07
C SER A 183 3.03 5.53 12.07
N VAL A 184 2.60 5.96 13.25
CA VAL A 184 1.70 7.10 13.38
C VAL A 184 2.48 8.39 13.59
N GLU A 185 3.61 8.33 14.29
CA GLU A 185 4.49 9.47 14.60
C GLU A 185 5.95 9.01 14.84
N GLY A 186 6.93 9.88 14.62
CA GLY A 186 8.34 9.66 14.99
C GLY A 186 9.31 9.68 13.81
N LYS A 187 10.52 9.12 14.04
CA LYS A 187 11.66 9.11 13.10
C LYS A 187 11.40 8.31 11.80
N ASP A 188 10.38 7.45 11.80
CA ASP A 188 10.06 6.51 10.72
C ASP A 188 8.84 6.94 9.91
N TYR A 189 8.27 8.10 10.23
CA TYR A 189 7.08 8.61 9.60
C TYR A 189 7.27 10.06 9.16
N VAL A 190 6.94 10.34 7.91
CA VAL A 190 6.97 11.69 7.35
C VAL A 190 5.54 12.08 7.01
N HIS A 191 5.10 13.18 7.58
CA HIS A 191 3.81 13.78 7.28
C HIS A 191 4.01 15.23 6.86
N LEU A 192 3.81 15.50 5.59
CA LEU A 192 4.05 16.81 5.01
C LEU A 192 2.79 17.37 4.38
N THR A 193 2.39 18.54 4.87
CA THR A 193 1.40 19.38 4.20
C THR A 193 2.11 20.23 3.16
N HIS A 194 1.42 20.62 2.09
CA HIS A 194 1.95 21.54 1.09
C HIS A 194 3.23 21.09 0.35
N PHE A 195 3.55 19.79 0.34
CA PHE A 195 4.74 19.25 -0.33
C PHE A 195 4.82 19.63 -1.83
N MET A 196 3.67 19.91 -2.46
CA MET A 196 3.59 20.34 -3.87
C MET A 196 4.23 21.72 -4.12
N LYS A 197 4.51 22.52 -3.08
CA LYS A 197 5.24 23.78 -3.21
C LYS A 197 6.72 23.57 -3.51
N GLU A 198 7.30 22.43 -3.11
CA GLU A 198 8.70 22.07 -3.32
C GLU A 198 8.91 21.44 -4.71
N THR A 199 8.62 22.22 -5.75
CA THR A 199 8.70 21.77 -7.15
C THR A 199 10.15 21.53 -7.58
N GLY A 200 10.42 20.32 -8.10
CA GLY A 200 11.70 19.97 -8.72
C GLY A 200 12.88 19.89 -7.75
N LYS A 201 12.63 19.96 -6.45
CA LYS A 201 13.63 19.86 -5.39
C LYS A 201 13.33 18.67 -4.47
N PRO A 202 14.35 18.06 -3.85
CA PRO A 202 14.15 17.07 -2.80
C PRO A 202 13.32 17.67 -1.67
N ILE A 203 12.28 16.95 -1.27
CA ILE A 203 11.42 17.31 -0.16
C ILE A 203 12.25 17.29 1.13
N PRO A 204 12.34 18.43 1.86
CA PRO A 204 13.19 18.53 3.04
C PRO A 204 12.53 17.84 4.24
N ALA A 205 12.96 16.62 4.55
CA ALA A 205 12.57 15.90 5.76
C ALA A 205 13.75 15.12 6.33
N ASP A 206 14.04 15.30 7.63
CA ASP A 206 15.16 14.65 8.31
C ASP A 206 15.06 13.12 8.25
N ALA A 207 13.86 12.57 8.43
CA ALA A 207 13.62 11.13 8.34
C ALA A 207 13.98 10.54 6.97
N LEU A 208 13.73 11.28 5.86
CA LEU A 208 14.13 10.86 4.52
C LEU A 208 15.64 10.99 4.33
N THR A 209 16.20 12.14 4.74
CA THR A 209 17.63 12.47 4.59
C THR A 209 18.51 11.49 5.34
N ASN A 210 18.18 11.18 6.59
CA ASN A 210 18.92 10.23 7.44
C ASN A 210 18.95 8.81 6.85
N ARG A 211 18.00 8.47 5.97
CA ARG A 211 17.90 7.18 5.29
C ARG A 211 18.30 7.22 3.81
N LYS A 212 18.89 8.34 3.34
CA LYS A 212 19.28 8.55 1.94
C LYS A 212 18.12 8.37 0.96
N VAL A 213 16.89 8.59 1.42
CA VAL A 213 15.69 8.60 0.60
C VAL A 213 15.49 10.01 0.07
N GLN A 214 15.24 10.13 -1.24
CA GLN A 214 14.85 11.41 -1.84
C GLN A 214 13.50 11.26 -2.53
N ILE A 215 12.60 12.19 -2.23
CA ILE A 215 11.31 12.30 -2.91
C ILE A 215 11.25 13.70 -3.50
N VAL A 216 10.93 13.80 -4.78
CA VAL A 216 10.84 15.07 -5.52
C VAL A 216 9.47 15.16 -6.16
N TYR A 217 8.74 16.24 -5.91
CA TYR A 217 7.51 16.52 -6.64
C TYR A 217 7.84 17.12 -8.02
N LEU A 218 7.27 16.52 -9.07
CA LEU A 218 7.48 16.91 -10.45
C LEU A 218 6.16 17.33 -11.09
N PRO A 219 5.84 18.63 -11.16
CA PRO A 219 4.62 19.10 -11.80
C PRO A 219 4.49 18.59 -13.25
N PRO A 220 3.27 18.31 -13.74
CA PRO A 220 3.07 17.86 -15.11
C PRO A 220 3.70 18.78 -16.16
N GLN A 221 3.67 20.11 -15.93
CA GLN A 221 4.31 21.07 -16.82
C GLN A 221 5.84 20.93 -16.82
N TRP A 222 6.45 20.71 -15.65
CA TRP A 222 7.88 20.46 -15.53
C TRP A 222 8.30 19.25 -16.38
N ILE A 223 7.51 18.18 -16.37
CA ILE A 223 7.77 16.97 -17.14
C ILE A 223 7.67 17.22 -18.65
N LYS A 224 6.66 17.98 -19.09
CA LYS A 224 6.51 18.38 -20.51
C LYS A 224 7.68 19.24 -20.98
N ASP A 225 8.04 20.25 -20.19
CA ASP A 225 9.16 21.15 -20.49
C ASP A 225 10.49 20.40 -20.51
N TRP A 226 10.68 19.46 -19.57
CA TRP A 226 11.85 18.61 -19.52
C TRP A 226 11.94 17.70 -20.75
N ALA A 227 10.84 17.06 -21.14
CA ALA A 227 10.79 16.21 -22.33
C ALA A 227 11.11 16.98 -23.61
N ALA A 228 10.66 18.24 -23.72
CA ALA A 228 10.98 19.12 -24.84
C ALA A 228 12.46 19.55 -24.87
N LYS A 229 13.10 19.70 -23.71
CA LYS A 229 14.51 20.12 -23.56
C LYS A 229 15.53 18.98 -23.68
N LYS A 230 15.08 17.74 -23.68
CA LYS A 230 15.92 16.54 -23.66
C LYS A 230 16.85 16.38 -24.88
N ASN A 231 16.58 17.08 -25.98
CA ASN A 231 17.49 17.16 -27.12
C ASN A 231 18.78 17.96 -26.84
N THR A 232 18.90 18.61 -25.68
CA THR A 232 19.98 19.56 -25.37
C THR A 232 20.80 19.25 -24.11
N GLU A 233 20.30 18.46 -23.15
CA GLU A 233 21.02 18.15 -21.89
C GLU A 233 21.01 16.65 -21.56
N LYS A 234 22.19 16.09 -21.23
CA LYS A 234 22.40 14.64 -20.97
C LYS A 234 22.14 14.18 -19.54
N THR A 235 21.78 15.08 -18.62
CA THR A 235 21.53 14.74 -17.21
C THR A 235 20.05 14.47 -17.00
N SER A 236 19.61 13.27 -17.37
CA SER A 236 18.25 12.83 -17.03
C SER A 236 18.20 12.26 -15.63
N ILE A 237 17.30 12.81 -14.80
CA ILE A 237 16.99 12.25 -13.48
C ILE A 237 15.98 11.10 -13.60
N ILE A 238 15.21 11.05 -14.71
CA ILE A 238 14.21 10.01 -14.98
C ILE A 238 14.65 9.17 -16.19
N PRO A 239 14.73 7.84 -16.09
CA PRO A 239 15.07 7.00 -17.23
C PRO A 239 14.16 7.21 -18.44
N ASP A 240 14.74 7.18 -19.64
CA ASP A 240 14.04 7.39 -20.92
C ASP A 240 12.85 6.45 -21.14
N ALA A 241 12.99 5.21 -20.69
CA ALA A 241 11.96 4.18 -20.79
C ALA A 241 10.72 4.55 -19.95
N GLU A 242 10.92 5.07 -18.73
CA GLU A 242 9.82 5.54 -17.89
C GLU A 242 9.15 6.77 -18.47
N MET A 243 9.94 7.68 -19.01
CA MET A 243 9.42 8.89 -19.63
C MET A 243 8.51 8.60 -20.82
N SER A 244 8.83 7.55 -21.57
CA SER A 244 8.01 7.09 -22.69
C SER A 244 6.63 6.55 -22.24
N GLY A 245 6.52 6.05 -21.01
CA GLY A 245 5.24 5.65 -20.40
C GLY A 245 4.51 6.80 -19.72
N LEU A 246 5.25 7.71 -19.11
CA LEU A 246 4.71 8.83 -18.32
C LEU A 246 4.09 9.94 -19.18
N LEU A 247 4.73 10.31 -20.30
CA LEU A 247 4.23 11.40 -21.16
C LEU A 247 2.86 11.10 -21.77
N PRO A 248 2.60 9.92 -22.38
CA PRO A 248 1.28 9.60 -22.90
C PRO A 248 0.20 9.60 -21.82
N LEU A 249 0.53 9.18 -20.59
CA LEU A 249 -0.39 9.24 -19.45
C LEU A 249 -0.75 10.69 -19.12
N ILE A 250 0.25 11.55 -18.99
CA ILE A 250 0.05 12.99 -18.71
C ILE A 250 -0.75 13.66 -19.82
N GLU A 251 -0.40 13.41 -21.08
CA GLU A 251 -1.10 14.00 -22.22
C GLU A 251 -2.51 13.47 -22.39
N GLY A 252 -2.71 12.16 -22.26
CA GLY A 252 -4.02 11.52 -22.41
C GLY A 252 -5.01 12.04 -21.38
N ILE A 253 -4.60 12.08 -20.11
CA ILE A 253 -5.43 12.57 -19.02
C ILE A 253 -5.71 14.08 -19.16
N SER A 254 -4.69 14.87 -19.51
CA SER A 254 -4.83 16.31 -19.75
C SER A 254 -5.79 16.63 -20.90
N LYS A 255 -5.94 15.75 -21.89
CA LYS A 255 -6.88 15.91 -23.02
C LYS A 255 -8.30 15.44 -22.70
N GLN A 256 -8.46 14.48 -21.80
CA GLN A 256 -9.75 13.84 -21.52
C GLN A 256 -10.52 14.46 -20.36
N SER A 257 -9.88 15.15 -19.42
CA SER A 257 -10.59 15.74 -18.28
C SER A 257 -9.92 17.01 -17.77
N GLY A 258 -10.66 18.11 -17.75
CA GLY A 258 -10.25 19.35 -17.07
C GLY A 258 -10.22 19.22 -15.55
N ASN A 259 -10.77 18.14 -14.99
CA ASN A 259 -10.89 17.91 -13.55
C ASN A 259 -9.94 16.82 -13.03
N VAL A 260 -9.05 16.27 -13.85
CA VAL A 260 -8.07 15.29 -13.37
C VAL A 260 -6.72 15.96 -13.19
N THR A 261 -6.17 15.87 -11.98
CA THR A 261 -4.81 16.34 -11.67
C THR A 261 -3.90 15.16 -11.40
N LEU A 262 -2.72 15.20 -12.03
CA LEU A 262 -1.65 14.23 -11.80
C LEU A 262 -0.61 14.84 -10.89
N ILE A 263 -0.14 14.04 -9.93
CA ILE A 263 0.90 14.41 -8.97
C ILE A 263 2.02 13.37 -9.08
N PRO A 264 2.96 13.57 -10.03
CA PRO A 264 4.13 12.74 -10.17
C PRO A 264 5.14 13.03 -9.06
N LEU A 265 5.60 11.97 -8.39
CA LEU A 265 6.71 11.97 -7.45
C LEU A 265 7.84 11.13 -8.03
N LEU A 266 9.03 11.70 -8.15
CA LEU A 266 10.24 10.92 -8.33
C LEU A 266 10.70 10.42 -6.95
N ILE A 267 10.96 9.13 -6.85
CA ILE A 267 11.39 8.46 -5.63
C ILE A 267 12.75 7.80 -5.89
N GLN A 268 13.75 8.21 -5.11
CA GLN A 268 15.06 7.58 -5.08
C GLN A 268 15.26 6.96 -3.70
N ASP A 269 15.26 5.64 -3.66
CA ASP A 269 15.38 4.85 -2.43
C ASP A 269 16.36 3.68 -2.64
N PRO A 270 17.67 3.97 -2.66
CA PRO A 270 18.69 2.97 -3.00
C PRO A 270 18.70 1.79 -2.03
N ASP A 271 18.39 2.05 -0.76
CA ASP A 271 18.44 1.09 0.34
C ASP A 271 17.06 0.46 0.62
N LYS A 272 16.04 0.71 -0.23
CA LYS A 272 14.67 0.18 -0.15
C LYS A 272 14.02 0.38 1.24
N GLN A 273 14.24 1.56 1.82
CA GLN A 273 13.78 1.95 3.14
C GLN A 273 12.32 2.42 3.17
N ILE A 274 11.72 2.77 2.03
CA ILE A 274 10.31 3.15 1.96
C ILE A 274 9.44 1.89 2.13
N ALA A 275 8.53 1.94 3.09
CA ALA A 275 7.48 0.95 3.24
C ALA A 275 6.24 1.32 2.42
N ARG A 276 5.82 2.59 2.47
CA ARG A 276 4.64 3.10 1.79
C ARG A 276 4.76 4.59 1.55
N VAL A 277 4.32 5.03 0.36
CA VAL A 277 4.06 6.43 0.05
C VAL A 277 2.58 6.57 -0.24
N GLN A 278 1.94 7.57 0.34
CA GLN A 278 0.53 7.86 0.12
C GLN A 278 0.32 9.35 0.07
N ILE A 279 -0.50 9.79 -0.88
CA ILE A 279 -1.03 11.15 -0.90
C ILE A 279 -2.50 11.08 -0.52
N THR A 280 -2.88 11.85 0.49
CA THR A 280 -4.27 11.95 0.95
C THR A 280 -4.79 13.36 0.72
N SER A 281 -5.95 13.46 0.10
CA SER A 281 -6.70 14.71 -0.09
C SER A 281 -7.90 14.76 0.88
N LYS A 282 -8.69 15.84 0.84
CA LYS A 282 -9.97 15.92 1.57
C LYS A 282 -10.94 14.78 1.23
N ALA A 283 -10.90 14.27 -0.01
CA ALA A 283 -11.74 13.16 -0.46
C ALA A 283 -11.17 11.77 -0.10
N GLY A 284 -10.01 11.73 0.55
CA GLY A 284 -9.30 10.50 0.92
C GLY A 284 -8.05 10.24 0.08
N PRO A 285 -7.52 9.01 0.15
CA PRO A 285 -6.28 8.63 -0.52
C PRO A 285 -6.41 8.73 -2.04
N LEU A 286 -5.38 9.28 -2.68
CA LEU A 286 -5.30 9.36 -4.13
C LEU A 286 -4.90 8.02 -4.72
N ARG A 287 -5.43 7.72 -5.91
CA ARG A 287 -5.06 6.53 -6.66
C ARG A 287 -3.62 6.65 -7.15
N GLN A 288 -2.85 5.58 -7.03
CA GLN A 288 -1.43 5.53 -7.42
C GLN A 288 -1.23 4.71 -8.70
N ILE A 289 -0.29 5.15 -9.54
CA ILE A 289 0.27 4.43 -10.69
C ILE A 289 1.78 4.44 -10.52
N GLN A 290 2.38 3.25 -10.40
CA GLN A 290 3.82 3.09 -10.13
C GLN A 290 4.61 2.80 -11.40
N PHE A 291 5.68 3.56 -11.61
CA PHE A 291 6.79 3.26 -12.52
C PHE A 291 8.04 2.92 -11.68
N ASP A 292 9.17 2.63 -12.31
CA ASP A 292 10.36 2.16 -11.58
C ASP A 292 10.88 3.21 -10.58
N HIS A 293 11.06 4.45 -11.03
CA HIS A 293 11.51 5.57 -10.19
C HIS A 293 10.43 6.63 -9.98
N VAL A 294 9.36 6.63 -10.79
CA VAL A 294 8.29 7.63 -10.70
C VAL A 294 6.99 7.01 -10.19
N THR A 295 6.36 7.67 -9.23
CA THR A 295 5.03 7.34 -8.74
C THR A 295 4.07 8.45 -9.09
N VAL A 296 3.00 8.15 -9.82
CA VAL A 296 1.98 9.14 -10.20
C VAL A 296 0.74 8.94 -9.37
N TYR A 297 0.34 9.97 -8.63
CA TYR A 297 -0.95 10.01 -7.95
C TYR A 297 -1.98 10.74 -8.79
N VAL A 298 -3.22 10.23 -8.81
CA VAL A 298 -4.31 10.74 -9.63
C VAL A 298 -5.41 11.28 -8.72
N SER A 299 -5.71 12.57 -8.86
CA SER A 299 -6.89 13.22 -8.28
C SER A 299 -7.95 13.42 -9.36
N LEU A 300 -9.17 12.96 -9.11
CA LEU A 300 -10.30 13.10 -10.05
C LEU A 300 -11.15 14.36 -9.78
N GLN A 301 -10.82 15.13 -8.74
CA GLN A 301 -11.59 16.29 -8.28
C GLN A 301 -10.86 17.62 -8.54
N GLY A 302 -9.86 17.62 -9.42
CA GLY A 302 -8.98 18.74 -9.68
C GLY A 302 -7.76 18.73 -8.77
N GLU A 303 -7.11 19.89 -8.65
CA GLU A 303 -5.93 20.05 -7.81
C GLU A 303 -6.32 19.83 -6.34
N PRO A 304 -5.73 18.84 -5.65
CA PRO A 304 -6.18 18.51 -4.31
C PRO A 304 -5.67 19.56 -3.32
N GLU A 305 -6.56 20.46 -2.93
CA GLU A 305 -6.32 21.40 -1.85
C GLU A 305 -5.93 20.66 -0.57
N ASN A 306 -4.89 21.14 0.10
CA ASN A 306 -4.39 20.58 1.36
C ASN A 306 -4.00 19.09 1.28
N ALA A 307 -3.56 18.62 0.11
CA ALA A 307 -3.01 17.28 0.00
C ALA A 307 -1.85 17.08 0.97
N THR A 308 -1.86 15.94 1.66
CA THR A 308 -0.79 15.54 2.58
C THR A 308 -0.02 14.37 1.99
N LEU A 309 1.31 14.48 2.02
CA LEU A 309 2.22 13.39 1.70
C LEU A 309 2.53 12.64 3.00
N GLN A 310 2.28 11.34 2.98
CA GLN A 310 2.57 10.43 4.06
C GLN A 310 3.57 9.38 3.57
N VAL A 311 4.72 9.30 4.24
CA VAL A 311 5.76 8.29 3.95
C VAL A 311 6.01 7.49 5.21
N ASN A 312 5.84 6.18 5.12
CA ASN A 312 6.27 5.25 6.16
C ASN A 312 7.61 4.66 5.71
N LEU A 313 8.59 4.70 6.59
CA LEU A 313 9.93 4.16 6.39
C LEU A 313 10.08 2.90 7.25
N LYS A 314 10.85 1.92 6.77
CA LYS A 314 11.12 0.68 7.49
C LYS A 314 12.02 0.94 8.70
N SER A 315 11.68 0.34 9.83
CA SER A 315 12.51 0.29 11.03
C SER A 315 12.29 -1.00 11.78
N ASP A 316 13.25 -1.39 12.60
CA ASP A 316 13.09 -2.56 13.46
C ASP A 316 11.89 -2.38 14.41
N ASP A 317 11.61 -1.13 14.80
CA ASP A 317 10.52 -0.75 15.69
C ASP A 317 9.12 -0.86 15.05
N ASN A 318 9.02 -0.93 13.71
CA ASN A 318 7.74 -1.00 12.99
C ASN A 318 7.58 -2.27 12.15
N THR A 319 8.31 -3.33 12.48
CA THR A 319 8.15 -4.63 11.84
C THR A 319 7.55 -5.66 12.78
N LEU A 320 6.68 -6.51 12.25
CA LEU A 320 6.08 -7.64 12.95
C LEU A 320 6.40 -8.91 12.18
N SER A 321 6.89 -9.95 12.85
CA SER A 321 7.22 -11.22 12.20
C SER A 321 6.32 -12.32 12.74
N LEU A 322 5.57 -12.99 11.86
CA LEU A 322 4.68 -14.09 12.24
C LEU A 322 4.99 -15.34 11.41
N PRO A 323 5.04 -16.52 12.05
CA PRO A 323 5.16 -17.77 11.32
C PRO A 323 3.88 -18.07 10.55
N PHE A 324 4.01 -18.76 9.43
CA PHE A 324 2.86 -19.30 8.70
C PHE A 324 3.17 -20.68 8.11
N GLU A 325 2.10 -21.42 7.87
CA GLU A 325 2.12 -22.70 7.20
C GLU A 325 0.84 -22.86 6.38
N ILE A 326 1.00 -23.36 5.16
CA ILE A 326 -0.09 -23.72 4.26
C ILE A 326 0.31 -24.96 3.46
N GLY A 327 -0.65 -25.82 3.13
CA GLY A 327 -0.39 -27.06 2.42
C GLY A 327 -1.49 -27.39 1.43
N ASP A 328 -1.29 -28.50 0.71
CA ASP A 328 -2.24 -29.07 -0.25
C ASP A 328 -2.73 -28.06 -1.29
N ILE A 329 -1.80 -27.31 -1.87
CA ILE A 329 -2.10 -26.27 -2.87
C ILE A 329 -2.09 -26.92 -4.26
N PRO A 330 -3.24 -27.03 -4.95
CA PRO A 330 -3.30 -27.66 -6.26
C PRO A 330 -2.48 -26.88 -7.29
N LEU A 331 -1.76 -27.60 -8.15
CA LEU A 331 -1.10 -27.01 -9.31
C LEU A 331 -2.05 -27.04 -10.52
N PRO A 332 -2.10 -25.97 -11.32
CA PRO A 332 -2.98 -25.88 -12.48
C PRO A 332 -2.50 -26.71 -13.69
#